data_AF-A0A0A7LHZ1-F1
#
_entry.id   AF-A0A0A7LHZ1-F1
#
_cell.length_a   1.000
_cell.length_b   1.000
_cell.length_c   1.000
_cell.angle_alpha   90.00
_cell.angle_beta   90.00
_cell.angle_gamma   90.00
#
_symmetry.space_group_name_H-M   'P 1'
#
loop_
_entity.id
_entity.type
_entity.pdbx_description
1 polymer ?
#
loop_
_entity_poly.entity_id
_entity_poly.type
_entity_poly.pdbx_seq_one_letter_code
_entity_poly.pdbx_strand_id
1 'polypeptide(L)'
;MSRTDILSEIKKAEAEADARVEKAEAEKKIAIADARRDSVKRIQDAEAEMRSNYESTIAAEQSALDEERGKLLAEGEKQAAAVEKSSAKKIKKANDFLIEKFERTINVAS
;
A
#
# COMPACT_ATOMS: atom_id res chain seq x y z
N MET A 1 78.33 -11.05 2.93
CA MET A 1 77.35 -12.13 2.68
C MET A 1 77.90 -13.05 1.61
N SER A 2 77.74 -14.36 1.78
CA SER A 2 78.09 -15.31 0.72
C SER A 2 77.01 -15.30 -0.37
N ARG A 3 77.37 -15.71 -1.59
CA ARG A 3 76.41 -15.88 -2.69
C ARG A 3 75.25 -16.81 -2.33
N THR A 4 75.50 -17.79 -1.45
CA THR A 4 74.50 -18.75 -0.98
C THR A 4 73.46 -18.09 -0.08
N ASP A 5 73.87 -17.17 0.80
CA ASP A 5 72.95 -16.46 1.70
C ASP A 5 71.98 -15.57 0.89
N ILE A 6 72.51 -14.86 -0.12
CA ILE A 6 71.72 -14.03 -1.03
C ILE A 6 70.69 -14.87 -1.79
N LEU A 7 71.08 -16.04 -2.31
CA LEU A 7 70.16 -16.94 -3.02
C LEU A 7 69.07 -17.50 -2.09
N SER A 8 69.40 -17.74 -0.81
CA SER A 8 68.41 -18.19 0.18
C SER A 8 67.40 -17.09 0.52
N GLU A 9 67.86 -15.84 0.64
CA GLU A 9 66.98 -14.69 0.87
C GLU A 9 66.05 -14.44 -0.32
N ILE A 10 66.57 -14.55 -1.56
CA ILE A 10 65.76 -14.40 -2.78
C ILE A 10 64.64 -15.45 -2.81
N LYS A 11 64.96 -16.72 -2.57
CA LYS A 11 63.95 -17.80 -2.55
C LYS A 11 62.88 -17.58 -1.47
N LYS A 12 63.29 -17.08 -0.30
CA LYS A 12 62.35 -16.76 0.78
C LYS A 12 61.44 -15.61 0.37
N ALA A 13 61.99 -14.55 -0.23
CA ALA A 13 61.23 -13.41 -0.72
C ALA A 13 60.25 -13.81 -1.85
N GLU A 14 60.65 -14.71 -2.75
CA GLU A 14 59.79 -15.28 -3.79
C GLU A 14 58.61 -16.03 -3.18
N ALA A 15 58.88 -16.95 -2.24
CA ALA A 15 57.81 -17.69 -1.55
C ALA A 15 56.86 -16.79 -0.75
N GLU A 16 57.38 -15.74 -0.11
CA GLU A 16 56.56 -14.74 0.59
C GLU A 16 55.72 -13.91 -0.38
N ALA A 17 56.24 -13.58 -1.57
CA ALA A 17 55.51 -12.86 -2.59
C ALA A 17 54.37 -13.72 -3.16
N ASP A 18 54.64 -14.99 -3.48
CA ASP A 18 53.63 -15.93 -3.97
C ASP A 18 52.51 -16.12 -2.96
N ALA A 19 52.84 -16.33 -1.68
CA ALA A 19 51.85 -16.46 -0.61
C ALA A 19 51.00 -15.18 -0.44
N ARG A 20 51.57 -14.00 -0.63
CA ARG A 20 50.81 -12.73 -0.60
C ARG A 20 49.85 -12.62 -1.78
N VAL A 21 50.28 -13.05 -2.98
CA VAL A 21 49.42 -13.05 -4.17
C VAL A 21 48.24 -14.00 -3.97
N GLU A 22 48.50 -15.24 -3.53
CA GLU A 22 47.43 -16.23 -3.27
C GLU A 22 46.42 -15.73 -2.24
N LYS A 23 46.91 -15.12 -1.14
CA LYS A 23 46.05 -14.52 -0.12
C LYS A 23 45.20 -13.39 -0.69
N ALA A 24 45.80 -12.47 -1.46
CA ALA A 24 45.07 -11.36 -2.07
C ALA A 24 44.01 -11.85 -3.06
N GLU A 25 44.27 -12.91 -3.83
CA GLU A 25 43.29 -13.51 -4.72
C GLU A 25 42.12 -14.16 -3.96
N ALA A 26 42.40 -14.84 -2.85
CA ALA A 26 41.37 -15.41 -1.98
C ALA A 26 40.49 -14.32 -1.35
N GLU A 27 41.10 -13.28 -0.80
CA GLU A 27 40.39 -12.13 -0.21
C GLU A 27 39.54 -11.40 -1.26
N LYS A 28 40.06 -11.22 -2.48
CA LYS A 28 39.29 -10.64 -3.59
C LYS A 28 38.05 -11.47 -3.92
N LYS A 29 38.16 -12.80 -3.96
CA LYS A 29 37.01 -13.68 -4.24
C LYS A 29 35.95 -13.56 -3.15
N ILE A 30 36.36 -13.53 -1.89
CA ILE A 30 35.46 -13.35 -0.74
C ILE A 30 34.76 -11.99 -0.83
N ALA A 31 35.51 -10.91 -1.01
CA ALA A 31 34.95 -9.56 -1.11
C ALA A 31 33.93 -9.42 -2.25
N ILE A 32 34.17 -10.06 -3.41
CA ILE A 32 33.21 -10.07 -4.52
C ILE A 32 31.96 -10.89 -4.16
N ALA A 33 32.11 -12.04 -3.50
CA ALA A 33 30.98 -12.86 -3.09
C ALA A 33 30.11 -12.13 -2.05
N ASP A 34 30.72 -11.49 -1.07
CA ASP A 34 30.04 -10.70 -0.04
C ASP A 34 29.33 -9.50 -0.66
N ALA A 35 30.01 -8.74 -1.53
CA ALA A 35 29.38 -7.60 -2.23
C ALA A 35 28.16 -8.03 -3.06
N ARG A 36 28.22 -9.19 -3.73
CA ARG A 36 27.08 -9.74 -4.47
C ARG A 36 25.93 -10.11 -3.53
N ARG A 37 26.23 -10.77 -2.42
CA ARG A 37 25.24 -11.15 -1.41
C ARG A 37 24.56 -9.92 -0.81
N ASP A 38 25.34 -8.92 -0.43
CA ASP A 38 24.83 -7.68 0.14
C ASP A 38 23.98 -6.90 -0.86
N SER A 39 24.37 -6.88 -2.13
CA SER A 39 23.57 -6.27 -3.18
C SER A 39 22.20 -6.94 -3.33
N VAL A 40 22.16 -8.27 -3.36
CA VAL A 40 20.89 -9.01 -3.45
C VAL A 40 20.03 -8.74 -2.21
N LYS A 41 20.64 -8.77 -1.03
CA LYS A 41 19.95 -8.50 0.23
C LYS A 41 19.33 -7.10 0.25
N ARG A 42 20.07 -6.07 -0.19
CA ARG A 42 19.54 -4.69 -0.28
C ARG A 42 18.32 -4.59 -1.20
N ILE A 43 18.33 -5.31 -2.32
CA ILE A 43 17.19 -5.35 -3.24
C ILE A 43 15.99 -6.02 -2.57
N GLN A 44 16.19 -7.18 -1.94
CA GLN A 44 15.13 -7.90 -1.24
C GLN A 44 14.53 -7.10 -0.08
N ASP A 45 15.38 -6.44 0.71
CA ASP A 45 14.96 -5.60 1.83
C ASP A 45 14.14 -4.39 1.30
N ALA A 46 14.58 -3.75 0.22
CA ALA A 46 13.86 -2.64 -0.42
C ALA A 46 12.52 -3.08 -1.04
N GLU A 47 12.46 -4.25 -1.67
CA GLU A 47 11.22 -4.82 -2.20
C GLU A 47 10.21 -5.14 -1.09
N ALA A 48 10.69 -5.70 0.02
CA ALA A 48 9.87 -5.98 1.20
C ALA A 48 9.31 -4.70 1.83
N GLU A 49 10.15 -3.68 1.97
CA GLU A 49 9.72 -2.37 2.47
C GLU A 49 8.69 -1.71 1.54
N MET A 50 8.96 -1.70 0.23
CA MET A 50 8.04 -1.14 -0.76
C MET A 50 6.69 -1.85 -0.71
N ARG A 51 6.69 -3.18 -0.63
CA ARG A 51 5.46 -3.98 -0.53
C ARG A 51 4.69 -3.66 0.74
N SER A 52 5.38 -3.59 1.88
CA SER A 52 4.75 -3.26 3.16
C SER A 52 4.12 -1.87 3.13
N ASN A 53 4.82 -0.88 2.58
CA ASN A 53 4.31 0.50 2.45
C ASN A 53 3.12 0.58 1.50
N TYR A 54 3.14 -0.18 0.40
CA TYR A 54 2.03 -0.24 -0.54
C TYR A 54 0.79 -0.87 0.11
N GLU A 55 0.95 -2.01 0.78
CA GLU A 55 -0.15 -2.68 1.49
C GLU A 55 -0.73 -1.79 2.59
N SER A 56 0.10 -1.09 3.37
CA SER A 56 -0.38 -0.17 4.41
C SER A 56 -1.12 1.04 3.83
N THR A 57 -0.64 1.58 2.70
CA THR A 57 -1.30 2.71 2.02
C THR A 57 -2.66 2.29 1.49
N ILE A 58 -2.76 1.13 0.84
CA ILE A 58 -4.05 0.60 0.38
C ILE A 58 -5.02 0.40 1.54
N ALA A 59 -4.57 -0.18 2.65
CA ALA A 59 -5.42 -0.41 3.82
C ALA A 59 -5.94 0.92 4.40
N ALA A 60 -5.09 1.95 4.46
CA ALA A 60 -5.49 3.28 4.92
C ALA A 60 -6.52 3.93 3.99
N GLU A 61 -6.31 3.87 2.67
CA GLU A 61 -7.24 4.40 1.67
C GLU A 61 -8.57 3.64 1.68
N GLN A 62 -8.55 2.31 1.82
CA GLN A 62 -9.78 1.51 1.97
C GLN A 62 -10.57 1.92 3.21
N SER A 63 -9.90 2.11 4.35
CA SER A 63 -10.54 2.59 5.58
C SER A 63 -11.17 3.97 5.39
N ALA A 64 -10.48 4.88 4.70
CA ALA A 64 -11.01 6.22 4.40
C ALA A 64 -12.24 6.16 3.49
N LEU A 65 -12.20 5.31 2.45
CA LEU A 65 -13.33 5.08 1.55
C LEU A 65 -14.54 4.48 2.27
N ASP A 66 -14.32 3.52 3.18
CA ASP A 66 -15.40 2.91 3.96
C ASP A 66 -16.05 3.93 4.91
N GLU A 67 -15.26 4.80 5.53
CA GLU A 67 -15.79 5.92 6.34
C GLU A 67 -16.61 6.91 5.51
N GLU A 68 -16.10 7.31 4.34
CA GLU A 68 -16.80 8.22 3.43
C GLU A 68 -18.10 7.60 2.93
N ARG A 69 -18.05 6.33 2.52
CA ARG A 69 -19.23 5.55 2.13
C ARG A 69 -20.27 5.51 3.24
N GLY A 70 -19.85 5.26 4.48
CA GLY A 70 -20.74 5.26 5.64
C GLY A 70 -21.44 6.61 5.83
N LYS A 71 -20.70 7.72 5.69
CA LYS A 71 -21.26 9.08 5.76
C LYS A 71 -22.28 9.34 4.64
N LEU A 72 -21.95 8.97 3.41
CA LEU A 72 -22.84 9.16 2.25
C LEU A 72 -24.12 8.32 2.37
N LEU A 73 -24.02 7.08 2.84
CA LEU A 73 -25.19 6.24 3.07
C LEU A 73 -26.09 6.81 4.16
N ALA A 74 -25.53 7.24 5.29
CA ALA A 74 -26.30 7.84 6.38
C ALA A 74 -27.00 9.14 5.95
N GLU A 75 -26.35 9.96 5.11
CA GLU A 75 -26.97 11.16 4.54
C GLU A 75 -28.08 10.79 3.54
N GLY A 76 -27.86 9.80 2.69
CA GLY A 76 -28.88 9.28 1.77
C GLY A 76 -30.12 8.76 2.49
N GLU A 77 -29.95 8.03 3.60
CA GLU A 77 -31.05 7.54 4.44
C GLU A 77 -31.86 8.69 5.05
N LYS A 78 -31.19 9.74 5.55
CA LYS A 78 -31.87 10.95 6.06
C LYS A 78 -32.69 11.64 4.99
N GLN A 79 -32.13 11.80 3.80
CA GLN A 79 -32.82 12.42 2.66
C GLN A 79 -34.02 11.58 2.22
N ALA A 80 -33.87 10.25 2.14
CA ALA A 80 -34.96 9.33 1.83
C ALA A 80 -36.11 9.45 2.83
N ALA A 81 -35.80 9.43 4.13
CA ALA A 81 -36.81 9.58 5.18
C ALA A 81 -37.52 10.95 5.13
N ALA A 82 -36.79 12.02 4.80
CA ALA A 82 -37.38 13.34 4.63
C ALA A 82 -38.34 13.38 3.43
N VAL A 83 -37.96 12.79 2.31
CA VAL A 83 -38.82 12.66 1.12
C VAL A 83 -40.07 11.86 1.45
N GLU A 84 -39.94 10.69 2.07
CA GLU A 84 -41.06 9.84 2.48
C GLU A 84 -42.07 10.61 3.36
N LYS A 85 -41.57 11.29 4.40
CA LYS A 85 -42.42 12.10 5.28
C LYS A 85 -43.12 13.24 4.55
N SER A 86 -42.44 13.88 3.60
CA SER A 86 -43.02 14.97 2.80
C SER A 86 -44.10 14.45 1.84
N SER A 87 -43.86 13.28 1.24
CA SER A 87 -44.77 12.62 0.30
C SER A 87 -46.02 12.13 1.01
N ALA A 88 -45.90 11.49 2.19
CA ALA A 88 -47.05 11.07 2.99
C ALA A 88 -47.99 12.24 3.32
N LYS A 89 -47.44 13.41 3.68
CA LYS A 89 -48.23 14.62 3.91
C LYS A 89 -48.94 15.12 2.65
N LYS A 90 -48.28 15.06 1.50
CA LYS A 90 -48.89 15.48 0.22
C LYS A 90 -49.98 14.52 -0.23
N ILE A 91 -49.80 13.22 -0.06
CA ILE A 91 -50.83 12.20 -0.35
C ILE A 91 -52.09 12.47 0.47
N LYS A 92 -51.95 12.72 1.78
CA LYS A 92 -53.09 13.07 2.62
C LYS A 92 -53.83 14.31 2.09
N LYS A 93 -53.10 15.39 1.80
CA LYS A 93 -53.69 16.62 1.23
C LYS A 93 -54.39 16.38 -0.10
N ALA A 94 -53.82 15.56 -0.97
CA ALA A 94 -54.41 15.21 -2.26
C ALA A 94 -55.72 14.42 -2.07
N ASN A 95 -55.73 13.44 -1.17
CA ASN A 95 -56.94 12.69 -0.83
C ASN A 95 -58.02 13.60 -0.24
N ASP A 96 -57.67 14.45 0.73
CA ASP A 96 -58.61 15.39 1.36
C ASP A 96 -59.23 16.33 0.31
N PHE A 97 -58.41 16.85 -0.62
CA PHE A 97 -58.88 17.69 -1.72
C PHE A 97 -59.81 16.95 -2.69
N LEU A 98 -59.49 15.70 -3.04
CA LEU A 98 -60.35 14.89 -3.91
C LEU A 98 -61.71 14.64 -3.25
N ILE A 99 -61.72 14.26 -1.96
CA ILE A 99 -62.97 14.06 -1.19
C ILE A 99 -63.81 15.33 -1.19
N GLU A 100 -63.22 16.49 -0.86
CA GLU A 100 -63.94 17.77 -0.84
C GLU A 100 -64.58 18.08 -2.22
N LYS A 101 -63.84 17.82 -3.31
CA LYS A 101 -64.37 18.03 -4.67
C LYS A 101 -65.50 17.07 -4.99
N PHE A 102 -65.39 15.79 -4.65
CA PHE A 102 -66.47 14.83 -4.85
C PHE A 102 -67.73 15.24 -4.06
N GLU A 103 -67.61 15.56 -2.78
CA GLU A 103 -68.73 15.97 -1.93
C GLU A 103 -69.42 17.23 -2.44
N ARG A 104 -68.65 18.24 -2.87
CA ARG A 104 -69.21 19.44 -3.52
C ARG A 104 -70.01 19.10 -4.77
N THR A 105 -69.52 18.17 -5.59
CA THR A 105 -70.17 17.82 -6.85
C THR A 105 -71.49 17.08 -6.61
N ILE A 106 -71.55 16.23 -5.59
CA ILE A 106 -72.77 15.53 -5.17
C ILE A 106 -73.79 16.49 -4.56
N ASN A 107 -73.37 17.41 -3.68
CA ASN A 107 -74.25 18.40 -3.06
C ASN A 107 -74.84 19.42 -4.06
N VAL A 108 -74.16 19.69 -5.18
CA VAL A 108 -74.68 20.58 -6.23
C VAL A 108 -75.60 19.82 -7.21
N ALA A 109 -75.51 18.49 -7.28
CA ALA A 109 -76.32 17.64 -8.15
C ALA A 109 -77.57 17.05 -7.46
N SER A 110 -77.72 17.26 -6.14
CA SER A 110 -78.87 16.86 -5.30
C SER A 110 -79.79 18.05 -5.03
#